data_AF-A0A0N1L913-F1
#
_entry.id   AF-A0A0N1L913-F1
#
_cell.length_a   1.000
_cell.length_b   1.000
_cell.length_c   1.000
_cell.angle_alpha   90.00
_cell.angle_beta   90.00
_cell.angle_gamma   90.00
#
_symmetry.space_group_name_H-M   'P 1'
#
loop_
_entity.id
_entity.type
_entity.pdbx_description
1 polymer ?
#
loop_
_entity_poly.entity_id
_entity_poly.type
_entity_poly.pdbx_seq_one_letter_code
_entity_poly.pdbx_strand_id
1 'polypeptide(L)'
;MVFGLFGLFLFVVVLVMVTLGAVLLAHFIFGATRRSTRVVAATLGGPLTLVLPMFAIMLFDGGVRSGTELVAVIAILMSISSGMAWPIAHFATRRLDQSTQFDPQVFA
;
A
#
# COMPACT_ATOMS: atom_id res chain seq x y z
N MET A 1 -10.93 -18.94 17.13
CA MET A 1 -9.50 -18.84 16.73
C MET A 1 -9.28 -19.06 15.24
N VAL A 2 -9.78 -20.15 14.64
CA VAL A 2 -9.59 -20.47 13.21
C VAL A 2 -10.09 -19.36 12.27
N PHE A 3 -11.29 -18.82 12.49
CA PHE A 3 -11.83 -17.72 11.68
C PHE A 3 -11.00 -16.42 11.77
N GLY A 4 -10.43 -16.12 12.94
CA GLY A 4 -9.58 -14.94 13.13
C GLY A 4 -8.23 -15.08 12.43
N LEU A 5 -7.63 -16.28 12.49
CA LEU A 5 -6.39 -16.60 11.79
C LEU A 5 -6.56 -16.51 10.26
N PHE A 6 -7.67 -17.02 9.75
CA PHE A 6 -8.00 -16.92 8.33
C PHE A 6 -8.20 -15.47 7.87
N GLY A 7 -8.92 -14.66 8.66
CA GLY A 7 -9.11 -13.23 8.36
C GLY A 7 -7.79 -12.45 8.35
N LEU A 8 -6.90 -12.71 9.30
CA LEU A 8 -5.57 -12.09 9.34
C LEU A 8 -4.71 -12.50 8.15
N PHE A 9 -4.74 -13.78 7.77
CA PHE A 9 -4.04 -14.27 6.59
C PHE A 9 -4.53 -13.56 5.32
N LEU A 10 -5.86 -13.50 5.11
CA LEU A 10 -6.43 -12.79 3.96
C LEU A 10 -6.07 -11.31 3.96
N PHE A 11 -6.11 -10.65 5.12
CA PHE A 11 -5.72 -9.25 5.24
C PHE A 11 -4.27 -9.03 4.79
N VAL A 12 -3.34 -9.88 5.23
CA VAL A 12 -1.93 -9.79 4.83
C VAL A 12 -1.77 -10.02 3.32
N VAL A 13 -2.45 -11.02 2.75
CA VAL A 13 -2.40 -11.30 1.30
C VAL A 13 -2.93 -10.12 0.50
N VAL A 14 -4.06 -9.56 0.90
CA VAL A 14 -4.66 -8.39 0.24
C VAL A 14 -3.73 -7.17 0.36
N LEU A 15 -3.15 -6.93 1.54
CA LEU A 15 -2.19 -5.85 1.76
C LEU A 15 -0.98 -5.97 0.83
N VAL A 16 -0.44 -7.17 0.65
CA VAL A 16 0.66 -7.43 -0.29
C VAL A 16 0.23 -7.11 -1.73
N MET A 17 -0.90 -7.64 -2.18
CA MET A 17 -1.40 -7.44 -3.55
C MET A 17 -1.62 -5.96 -3.87
N VAL A 18 -2.27 -5.26 -2.95
CA VAL A 18 -2.57 -3.84 -3.07
C VAL A 18 -1.29 -3.00 -3.04
N THR A 19 -0.32 -3.36 -2.19
CA THR A 19 0.99 -2.69 -2.16
C THR A 19 1.75 -2.90 -3.47
N LEU A 20 1.71 -4.10 -4.06
CA LEU A 20 2.32 -4.37 -5.37
C LEU A 20 1.65 -3.55 -6.49
N GLY A 21 0.32 -3.45 -6.48
CA GLY A 21 -0.42 -2.56 -7.38
C GLY A 21 0.00 -1.10 -7.24
N ALA A 22 0.16 -0.62 -5.99
CA ALA A 22 0.64 0.73 -5.71
C ALA A 22 2.10 0.95 -6.16
N VAL A 23 2.97 -0.07 -6.07
CA VAL A 23 4.35 -0.01 -6.60
C VAL A 23 4.34 0.16 -8.12
N LEU A 24 3.51 -0.60 -8.84
CA LEU A 24 3.39 -0.48 -10.29
C LEU A 24 2.85 0.88 -10.70
N LEU A 25 1.81 1.36 -10.01
CA LEU A 25 1.23 2.68 -10.26
C LEU A 25 2.25 3.80 -9.97
N ALA A 26 2.99 3.70 -8.87
CA ALA A 26 4.04 4.65 -8.52
C ALA A 26 5.19 4.64 -9.54
N HIS A 27 5.55 3.46 -10.07
CA HIS A 27 6.55 3.36 -11.13
C HIS A 27 6.05 4.02 -12.43
N PHE A 28 4.79 3.80 -12.80
CA PHE A 28 4.20 4.37 -14.01
C PHE A 28 4.04 5.90 -13.93
N ILE A 29 3.50 6.41 -12.82
CA ILE A 29 3.23 7.84 -12.63
C ILE A 29 4.53 8.62 -12.45
N PHE A 30 5.44 8.11 -11.61
CA PHE A 30 6.62 8.86 -11.21
C PHE A 30 7.88 8.49 -12.01
N GLY A 31 7.82 7.53 -12.94
CA GLY A 31 8.84 7.22 -13.94
C GLY A 31 10.28 7.34 -13.45
N ALA A 32 11.01 8.32 -14.00
CA ALA A 32 12.44 8.60 -13.76
C ALA A 32 12.76 9.30 -12.41
N THR A 33 11.78 9.50 -11.53
CA THR A 33 12.05 10.08 -10.20
C THR A 33 12.86 9.13 -9.32
N ARG A 34 13.48 9.72 -8.28
CA ARG A 34 14.27 8.99 -7.28
C ARG A 34 13.48 7.81 -6.74
N ARG A 35 14.12 6.64 -6.66
CA ARG A 35 13.56 5.40 -6.11
C ARG A 35 12.92 5.58 -4.74
N SER A 36 13.50 6.45 -3.89
CA SER A 36 12.95 6.79 -2.57
C SER A 36 11.51 7.32 -2.66
N THR A 37 11.23 8.24 -3.59
CA THR A 37 9.90 8.84 -3.76
C THR A 37 8.87 7.80 -4.20
N ARG A 38 9.26 6.90 -5.11
CA ARG A 38 8.41 5.79 -5.57
C ARG A 38 8.09 4.80 -4.44
N VAL A 39 9.07 4.50 -3.59
CA VAL A 39 8.86 3.63 -2.41
C VAL A 39 7.94 4.30 -1.39
N VAL A 40 8.13 5.58 -1.08
CA VAL A 40 7.24 6.31 -0.15
C VAL A 40 5.80 6.36 -0.70
N ALA A 41 5.63 6.69 -1.97
CA ALA A 41 4.32 6.73 -2.61
C ALA A 41 3.62 5.36 -2.57
N ALA A 42 4.34 4.27 -2.87
CA ALA A 42 3.78 2.93 -2.82
C ALA A 42 3.47 2.45 -1.39
N THR A 43 4.34 2.79 -0.43
CA THR A 43 4.19 2.43 0.99
C THR A 43 2.98 3.10 1.62
N LEU A 44 2.66 4.33 1.23
CA LEU A 44 1.47 5.03 1.71
C LEU A 44 0.23 4.69 0.86
N GLY A 45 0.39 4.57 -0.45
CA GLY A 45 -0.71 4.33 -1.39
C GLY A 45 -1.39 2.97 -1.19
N GLY A 46 -0.62 1.91 -0.93
CA GLY A 46 -1.17 0.58 -0.69
C GLY A 46 -2.14 0.55 0.50
N PRO A 47 -1.67 0.84 1.72
CA PRO A 47 -2.50 1.01 2.91
C PRO A 47 -3.70 1.95 2.72
N LEU A 48 -3.50 3.10 2.07
CA LEU A 48 -4.55 4.08 1.87
C LEU A 48 -5.76 3.47 1.13
N THR A 49 -5.52 2.68 0.08
CA THR A 49 -6.61 2.07 -0.70
C THR A 49 -7.41 1.02 0.09
N LEU A 50 -6.86 0.46 1.16
CA LEU A 50 -7.59 -0.43 2.08
C LEU A 50 -8.36 0.34 3.15
N VAL A 51 -7.74 1.39 3.68
CA VAL A 51 -8.32 2.17 4.78
C VAL A 51 -9.40 3.13 4.29
N LEU A 52 -9.32 3.62 3.06
CA LEU A 52 -10.24 4.62 2.52
C LEU A 52 -11.68 4.11 2.33
N PRO A 53 -11.93 2.89 1.81
CA PRO A 53 -13.26 2.30 1.82
C PRO A 53 -13.82 2.10 3.24
N MET A 54 -12.97 1.67 4.18
CA MET A 54 -13.38 1.55 5.59
C MET A 54 -13.79 2.90 6.19
N PHE A 55 -13.01 3.95 5.92
CA PHE A 55 -13.34 5.31 6.32
C PHE A 55 -14.70 5.76 5.78
N ALA A 56 -14.93 5.55 4.48
CA ALA A 56 -16.20 5.90 3.85
C ALA A 56 -17.36 5.16 4.52
N ILE A 57 -17.25 3.84 4.71
CA ILE A 57 -18.28 3.03 5.38
C ILE A 57 -18.54 3.56 6.79
N MET A 58 -17.50 3.79 7.60
CA MET A 58 -17.65 4.29 8.97
C MET A 58 -18.26 5.69 9.05
N LEU A 59 -17.99 6.53 8.04
CA LEU A 59 -18.57 7.87 7.95
C LEU A 59 -20.09 7.81 7.67
N PHE A 60 -20.53 6.89 6.81
CA PHE A 60 -21.93 6.77 6.40
C PHE A 60 -22.78 5.91 7.35
N ASP A 61 -22.19 4.95 8.04
CA ASP A 61 -22.91 4.03 8.94
C ASP A 61 -23.26 4.68 10.30
N GLY A 62 -22.76 5.89 10.56
CA GLY A 62 -23.03 6.65 11.80
C GLY A 62 -22.51 5.99 13.08
N GLY A 63 -21.76 4.89 12.96
CA GLY A 63 -21.28 4.08 14.09
C GLY A 63 -20.17 4.72 14.92
N VAL A 64 -19.63 5.86 14.51
CA VAL A 64 -18.55 6.54 15.24
C VAL A 64 -19.11 7.70 16.06
N ARG A 65 -18.83 7.68 17.38
CA ARG A 65 -19.31 8.68 18.34
C ARG A 65 -18.67 10.06 18.14
N SER A 66 -17.45 10.11 17.61
CA SER A 66 -16.73 11.36 17.35
C SER A 66 -15.79 11.24 16.14
N GLY A 67 -15.71 12.28 15.33
CA GLY A 67 -14.73 12.36 14.22
C GLY A 67 -13.28 12.19 14.68
N THR A 68 -12.95 12.51 15.93
CA THR A 68 -11.61 12.28 16.50
C THR A 68 -11.29 10.79 16.67
N GLU A 69 -12.27 9.97 17.04
CA GLU A 69 -12.09 8.51 17.16
C GLU A 69 -11.84 7.88 15.79
N LEU A 70 -12.58 8.32 14.77
CA LEU A 70 -12.42 7.87 13.39
C LEU A 70 -10.99 8.15 12.87
N VAL A 71 -10.51 9.37 13.06
CA VAL A 71 -9.15 9.76 12.65
C VAL A 71 -8.10 8.97 13.43
N ALA A 72 -8.28 8.75 14.74
CA ALA A 72 -7.34 7.99 15.55
C ALA A 72 -7.23 6.53 15.09
N VAL A 73 -8.36 5.85 14.85
CA VAL A 73 -8.39 4.47 14.35
C VAL A 73 -7.69 4.36 13.00
N ILE A 74 -7.95 5.30 12.09
CA ILE A 74 -7.31 5.36 10.77
C ILE A 74 -5.81 5.58 10.90
N ALA A 75 -5.38 6.52 11.75
CA ALA A 75 -3.96 6.80 11.95
C ALA A 75 -3.22 5.56 12.46
N ILE A 76 -3.81 4.81 13.39
CA ILE A 76 -3.24 3.56 13.91
C ILE A 76 -3.19 2.49 12.81
N LEU A 77 -4.30 2.27 12.09
CA LEU A 77 -4.36 1.29 11.00
C LEU A 77 -3.36 1.61 9.89
N MET A 78 -3.28 2.87 9.48
CA MET A 78 -2.30 3.36 8.49
C MET A 78 -0.87 3.15 8.98
N SER A 79 -0.59 3.42 10.26
CA SER A 79 0.76 3.25 10.82
C SER A 79 1.21 1.78 10.79
N ILE A 80 0.34 0.86 11.24
CA ILE A 80 0.64 -0.57 11.28
C ILE A 80 0.81 -1.12 9.87
N SER A 81 -0.15 -0.84 8.98
CA SER A 81 -0.13 -1.34 7.60
C SER A 81 1.01 -0.74 6.78
N SER A 82 1.38 0.53 6.99
CA SER A 82 2.56 1.14 6.35
C SER A 82 3.86 0.49 6.81
N GLY A 83 3.96 0.16 8.11
CA GLY A 83 5.11 -0.57 8.64
C GLY A 83 5.30 -1.93 7.96
N MET A 84 4.21 -2.64 7.68
CA MET A 84 4.23 -3.92 6.96
C MET A 84 4.43 -3.75 5.44
N ALA A 85 3.87 -2.69 4.86
CA ALA A 85 3.94 -2.40 3.41
C ALA A 85 5.33 -1.92 2.96
N TRP A 86 6.09 -1.23 3.83
CA TRP A 86 7.40 -0.70 3.49
C TRP A 86 8.36 -1.78 2.95
N PRO A 87 8.68 -2.88 3.67
CA PRO A 87 9.62 -3.87 3.15
C PRO A 87 9.17 -4.42 1.79
N ILE A 88 7.87 -4.66 1.61
CA ILE A 88 7.28 -5.14 0.35
C ILE A 88 7.54 -4.13 -0.77
N ALA A 89 7.19 -2.85 -0.55
CA ALA A 89 7.41 -1.78 -1.52
C ALA A 89 8.91 -1.60 -1.84
N HIS A 90 9.78 -1.65 -0.84
CA HIS A 90 11.22 -1.46 -1.02
C HIS A 90 11.83 -2.55 -1.92
N PHE A 91 11.50 -3.82 -1.67
CA PHE A 91 12.00 -4.95 -2.45
C PHE A 91 11.36 -5.03 -3.84
N ALA A 92 10.05 -4.80 -3.94
CA ALA A 92 9.34 -4.81 -5.22
C ALA A 92 9.87 -3.73 -6.16
N THR A 93 10.01 -2.49 -5.69
CA THR A 93 10.56 -1.39 -6.50
C THR A 93 12.00 -1.67 -6.93
N ARG A 94 12.82 -2.32 -6.07
CA ARG A 94 14.19 -2.72 -6.44
C ARG A 94 14.21 -3.70 -7.61
N ARG A 95 13.39 -4.75 -7.52
CA ARG A 95 13.30 -5.80 -8.54
C ARG A 95 12.75 -5.24 -9.84
N LEU A 96 11.75 -4.37 -9.74
CA LEU A 96 11.15 -3.72 -10.90
C LEU A 96 12.19 -2.85 -11.63
N ASP A 97 12.93 -2.00 -10.90
CA ASP A 97 13.99 -1.18 -11.49
C ASP A 97 15.04 -2.04 -12.21
N GLN A 98 15.42 -3.20 -11.66
CA GLN A 98 16.34 -4.15 -12.30
C GLN A 98 15.75 -4.77 -13.58
N SER A 99 14.46 -5.09 -13.58
CA SER A 99 13.79 -5.65 -14.77
C SER A 99 13.57 -4.62 -15.88
N THR A 100 13.46 -3.33 -15.55
CA THR A 100 13.26 -2.25 -16.54
C THR A 100 14.56 -1.72 -17.14
N GLN A 101 15.73 -2.18 -16.67
CA GLN A 101 17.03 -1.87 -17.26
C GLN A 101 17.30 -2.62 -18.57
N PHE A 102 16.28 -3.16 -19.25
CA PHE A 102 16.44 -3.66 -20.61
C PHE A 102 16.97 -2.54 -21.50
N ASP A 103 18.22 -2.71 -21.89
CA ASP A 103 19.03 -1.77 -22.63
C ASP A 103 18.38 -1.50 -24.00
N PRO A 104 17.94 -0.27 -24.30
CA PRO A 104 17.39 0.06 -25.61
C PRO A 104 18.38 -0.18 -26.75
N GLN A 105 19.69 -0.33 -26.45
CA GLN A 105 20.70 -0.72 -27.43
C GLN A 105 20.59 -2.18 -27.89
N VAL A 106 19.80 -3.02 -27.23
CA VAL A 106 19.52 -4.40 -27.68
C VAL A 106 18.55 -4.42 -28.87
N PHE A 107 17.77 -3.35 -29.07
CA PHE A 107 16.80 -3.23 -30.15
C PHE A 107 17.20 -2.21 -31.24
N ALA A 108 18.42 -1.67 -31.17
CA ALA A 108 19.02 -0.78 -32.18
C ALA A 108 20.01 -1.55 -33.03
#